data_AF-A0A0Q5ZAA1-F1
#
_entry.id   AF-A0A0Q5ZAA1-F1
#
_cell.length_a   1.000
_cell.length_b   1.000
_cell.length_c   1.000
_cell.angle_alpha   90.00
_cell.angle_beta   90.00
_cell.angle_gamma   90.00
#
_symmetry.space_group_name_H-M   'P 1'
#
loop_
_entity.id
_entity.type
_entity.pdbx_description
1 polymer ?
#
loop_
_entity_poly.entity_id
_entity_poly.type
_entity_poly.pdbx_seq_one_letter_code
_entity_poly.pdbx_strand_id
1 'polypeptide(L)'
;MKKFTVLAVLGLPPGTIVGLTHAQAEPRAQSLKALEVDDKAKMGRYEVTAPIQFKVGETIWSDAELNKAMATSLEPEDATRQKARDVAKAQAQSKDLGELRAKAKQLEELLPELERLRAASAQFETKALDAEIRQLREKANQWDEVQEELAALRAFVGEIEALPKELHDQVKAEVEKARTAAAGDQKK
;
A
#
# COMPACT_ATOMS: atom_id res chain seq x y z
N MET A 1 20.74 32.72 28.88
CA MET A 1 20.95 32.87 30.34
C MET A 1 19.80 32.26 31.09
N LYS A 2 20.09 31.28 31.95
CA LYS A 2 19.11 30.68 32.84
C LYS A 2 18.96 31.55 34.09
N LYS A 3 17.76 31.60 34.64
CA LYS A 3 17.46 32.34 35.87
C LYS A 3 17.69 31.44 37.07
N PHE A 4 18.44 31.92 38.06
CA PHE A 4 18.77 31.18 39.26
C PHE A 4 18.42 31.97 40.52
N THR A 5 17.96 31.26 41.56
CA THR A 5 17.88 31.78 42.93
C THR A 5 19.06 31.24 43.72
N VAL A 6 19.81 32.12 44.37
CA VAL A 6 20.94 31.77 45.23
C VAL A 6 20.43 31.16 46.54
N LEU A 7 20.82 29.92 46.85
CA LEU A 7 20.45 29.17 48.04
C LEU A 7 21.48 29.30 49.17
N ALA A 8 22.75 29.50 48.83
CA ALA A 8 23.89 29.71 49.74
C ALA A 8 24.80 30.78 49.15
N VAL A 9 25.64 31.44 49.96
CA VAL A 9 26.53 32.54 49.49
C VAL A 9 27.33 32.09 48.26
N LEU A 10 26.99 32.62 47.08
CA LEU A 10 27.51 32.15 45.80
C LEU A 10 28.62 33.07 45.31
N GLY A 11 29.85 32.55 45.27
CA GLY A 11 30.98 33.22 44.65
C GLY A 11 31.05 32.92 43.15
N LEU A 12 31.16 33.96 42.32
CA LEU A 12 31.42 33.82 40.88
C LEU A 12 32.85 34.26 40.56
N PRO A 13 33.61 33.45 39.78
CA PRO A 13 34.96 33.81 39.38
C PRO A 13 34.96 34.87 38.26
N PRO A 14 36.09 35.60 38.09
CA PRO A 14 36.29 36.49 36.95
C PRO A 14 36.10 35.78 35.60
N GLY A 15 35.60 36.52 34.60
CA GLY A 15 35.25 36.02 33.27
C GLY A 15 33.83 35.42 33.17
N THR A 16 33.11 35.29 34.29
CA THR A 16 31.72 34.82 34.26
C THR A 16 30.79 35.92 33.75
N ILE A 17 29.91 35.61 32.80
CA ILE A 17 28.88 36.53 32.34
C ILE A 17 27.61 36.33 33.16
N VAL A 18 27.10 37.42 33.71
CA VAL A 18 25.87 37.46 34.50
C VAL A 18 24.92 38.54 34.01
N GLY A 19 23.62 38.23 34.04
CA GLY A 19 22.56 39.22 33.94
C GLY A 19 22.14 39.67 35.34
N LEU A 20 22.19 40.97 35.59
CA LEU A 20 21.84 41.59 36.86
C LEU A 20 20.96 42.81 36.63
N THR A 21 20.10 43.14 37.59
CA THR A 21 19.39 44.42 37.56
C THR A 21 20.36 45.56 37.89
N HIS A 22 20.03 46.79 37.49
CA HIS A 22 20.89 47.95 37.76
C HIS A 22 21.15 48.12 39.27
N ALA A 23 20.12 47.97 40.10
CA ALA A 23 20.23 48.03 41.56
C ALA A 23 21.11 46.92 42.16
N GLN A 24 21.23 45.76 41.51
CA GLN A 24 22.13 44.68 41.94
C GLN A 24 23.57 44.91 41.48
N ALA A 25 23.75 45.54 40.30
CA ALA A 25 25.06 45.80 39.71
C ALA A 25 25.76 47.01 40.34
N GLU A 26 25.01 48.06 40.70
CA GLU A 26 25.53 49.31 41.29
C GLU A 26 26.47 49.11 42.49
N PRO A 27 26.11 48.35 43.55
CA PRO A 27 27.01 48.13 44.69
C PRO A 27 28.25 47.29 44.34
N ARG A 28 28.30 46.70 43.14
CA ARG A 28 29.35 45.79 42.66
C ARG A 28 30.01 46.29 41.39
N ALA A 29 29.79 47.56 41.03
CA ALA A 29 30.27 48.16 39.79
C ALA A 29 31.80 48.08 39.65
N GLN A 30 32.53 48.09 40.76
CA GLN A 30 34.00 47.97 40.78
C GLN A 30 34.49 46.56 40.36
N SER A 31 33.64 45.55 40.41
CA SER A 31 33.95 44.15 40.10
C SER A 31 33.22 43.64 38.86
N LEU A 32 32.45 44.51 38.19
CA LEU A 32 31.63 44.20 37.02
C LEU A 32 32.01 45.11 35.86
N LYS A 33 32.14 44.55 34.67
CA LYS A 33 32.25 45.28 33.41
C LYS A 33 30.93 45.15 32.66
N ALA A 34 30.27 46.27 32.41
CA ALA A 34 29.06 46.31 31.60
C ALA A 34 29.39 45.86 30.16
N LEU A 35 28.68 44.83 29.67
CA LEU A 35 28.75 44.41 28.27
C LEU A 35 27.58 44.97 27.46
N GLU A 36 26.38 44.90 28.03
CA GLU A 36 25.15 45.36 27.39
C GLU A 36 24.21 45.88 28.47
N VAL A 37 24.01 47.19 28.53
CA VAL A 37 23.10 47.84 29.49
C VAL A 37 22.13 48.66 28.67
N ASP A 38 20.89 48.18 28.59
CA ASP A 38 19.78 48.93 27.99
C ASP A 38 19.00 49.57 29.13
N ASP A 39 18.94 50.91 29.16
CA ASP A 39 18.23 51.67 30.20
C ASP A 39 16.72 51.39 30.22
N LYS A 40 16.17 50.78 29.16
CA LYS A 40 14.78 50.29 29.11
C LYS A 40 14.65 48.84 29.55
N ALA A 41 15.73 48.06 29.49
CA ALA A 41 15.73 46.69 29.98
C ALA A 41 15.87 46.70 31.50
N LYS A 42 14.97 46.01 32.20
CA LYS A 42 15.03 45.84 33.66
C LYS A 42 16.29 45.07 34.13
N MET A 43 17.14 44.62 33.22
CA MET A 43 18.32 43.78 33.45
C MET A 43 19.41 44.11 32.43
N GLY A 44 20.64 44.32 32.90
CA GLY A 44 21.84 44.46 32.08
C GLY A 44 22.71 43.20 32.13
N ARG A 45 23.60 43.04 31.14
CA ARG A 45 24.62 41.99 31.08
C ARG A 45 25.97 42.54 31.49
N TYR A 46 26.60 41.85 32.42
CA TYR A 46 27.88 42.22 33.02
C TYR A 46 28.84 41.04 33.00
N GLU A 47 30.09 41.32 32.72
CA GLU A 47 31.21 40.41 32.89
C GLU A 47 31.83 40.64 34.26
N VAL A 48 32.01 39.56 35.03
CA VAL A 48 32.68 39.61 36.34
C VAL A 48 34.18 39.83 36.12
N THR A 49 34.74 40.95 36.58
CA THR A 49 36.19 41.24 36.44
C THR A 49 36.98 40.91 37.71
N ALA A 50 36.34 40.87 38.87
CA ALA A 50 36.90 40.42 40.14
C ALA A 50 35.90 39.47 40.84
N PRO A 51 36.32 38.56 41.73
CA PRO A 51 35.40 37.62 42.39
C PRO A 51 34.25 38.33 43.12
N ILE A 52 33.01 37.98 42.80
CA ILE A 52 31.80 38.57 43.38
C ILE A 52 31.03 37.52 44.16
N GLN A 53 30.49 37.91 45.32
CA GLN A 53 29.63 37.04 46.13
C GLN A 53 28.18 37.54 46.12
N PHE A 54 27.24 36.61 45.88
CA PHE A 54 25.81 36.83 45.98
C PHE A 54 25.26 36.26 47.28
N LYS A 55 24.30 36.97 47.87
CA LYS A 55 23.64 36.55 49.11
C LYS A 55 22.51 35.56 48.83
N VAL A 56 22.15 34.79 49.84
CA VAL A 56 20.99 33.89 49.80
C VAL A 56 19.72 34.68 49.47
N GLY A 57 18.91 34.17 48.55
CA GLY A 57 17.68 34.79 48.07
C GLY A 57 17.88 35.76 46.89
N GLU A 58 19.12 36.11 46.53
CA GLU A 58 19.36 36.92 45.33
C GLU A 58 19.05 36.13 44.06
N THR A 59 18.39 36.78 43.11
CA THR A 59 18.14 36.22 41.78
C THR A 59 19.20 36.73 40.81
N ILE A 60 19.83 35.81 40.09
CA ILE A 60 20.82 36.12 39.07
C ILE A 60 20.52 35.37 37.78
N TRP A 61 20.96 35.91 36.66
CA TRP A 61 20.94 35.23 35.38
C TRP A 61 22.37 34.85 35.01
N SER A 62 22.60 33.60 34.61
CA SER A 62 23.91 33.17 34.15
C SER A 62 23.78 32.15 33.03
N ASP A 63 24.77 32.12 32.14
CA ASP A 63 24.95 31.05 31.15
C ASP A 63 25.83 29.91 31.69
N ALA A 64 26.50 30.12 32.83
CA ALA A 64 27.33 29.10 33.47
C ALA A 64 26.49 28.05 34.21
N GLU A 65 27.02 26.84 34.29
CA GLU A 65 26.47 25.81 35.18
C GLU A 65 26.86 26.14 36.63
N LEU A 66 25.90 26.64 37.40
CA LEU A 66 26.07 26.94 38.81
C LEU A 66 25.91 25.68 39.66
N ASN A 67 26.64 25.61 40.77
CA ASN A 67 26.52 24.52 41.72
C ASN A 67 25.09 24.45 42.28
N LYS A 68 24.41 23.30 42.10
CA LYS A 68 23.03 23.07 42.55
C LYS A 68 22.85 23.20 44.07
N ALA A 69 23.92 23.04 44.85
CA ALA A 69 23.90 23.29 46.30
C ALA A 69 23.88 24.79 46.64
N MET A 70 24.28 25.66 45.71
CA MET A 70 24.45 27.09 45.93
C MET A 70 23.45 27.95 45.16
N ALA A 71 22.90 27.45 44.05
CA ALA A 71 21.84 28.11 43.30
C ALA A 71 20.90 27.09 42.67
N THR A 72 19.60 27.37 42.67
CA THR A 72 18.58 26.57 41.97
C THR A 72 18.05 27.30 40.75
N SER A 73 17.88 26.58 39.64
CA SER A 73 17.23 27.13 38.46
C SER A 73 15.75 27.41 38.76
N LEU A 74 15.29 28.59 38.36
CA LEU A 74 13.88 29.01 38.46
C LEU A 74 13.03 28.54 37.26
N GLU A 75 13.67 28.06 36.19
CA GLU A 75 12.96 27.38 35.11
C GLU A 75 12.57 25.97 35.56
N PRO A 76 11.28 25.58 35.50
CA PRO A 76 10.86 24.23 35.85
C PRO A 76 11.45 23.25 34.83
N GLU A 77 12.46 22.48 35.25
CA GLU A 77 13.15 21.48 34.42
C GLU A 77 12.16 20.49 33.78
N ASP A 78 11.04 20.22 34.45
CA ASP A 78 9.97 19.36 33.95
C ASP A 78 9.25 19.94 32.72
N ALA A 79 9.06 21.26 32.66
CA ALA A 79 8.43 21.91 31.50
C ALA A 79 9.33 21.86 30.26
N THR A 80 10.65 21.93 30.44
CA THR A 80 11.62 21.80 29.34
C THR A 80 11.71 20.36 28.86
N ARG A 81 11.73 19.38 29.78
CA ARG A 81 11.69 17.96 29.43
C ARG A 81 10.41 17.55 28.73
N GLN A 82 9.27 18.06 29.19
CA GLN A 82 7.97 17.76 28.58
C GLN A 82 7.91 18.30 27.14
N LYS A 83 8.30 19.56 26.92
CA LYS A 83 8.39 20.14 25.57
C LYS A 83 9.31 19.33 24.65
N ALA A 84 10.47 18.88 25.14
CA ALA A 84 11.39 18.06 24.34
C ALA A 84 10.77 16.71 23.96
N ARG A 85 10.02 16.07 24.87
CA ARG A 85 9.29 14.83 24.60
C ARG A 85 8.16 15.02 23.58
N ASP A 86 7.40 16.09 23.70
CA ASP A 86 6.30 16.39 22.78
C ASP A 86 6.81 16.68 21.36
N VAL A 87 7.92 17.41 21.24
CA VAL A 87 8.60 17.64 19.96
C VAL A 87 9.10 16.34 19.35
N ALA A 88 9.75 15.47 20.14
CA ALA A 88 10.23 14.17 19.66
C ALA A 88 9.07 13.27 19.19
N LYS A 89 7.95 13.26 19.93
CA LYS A 89 6.76 12.49 19.56
C LYS A 89 6.11 13.02 18.28
N ALA A 90 6.00 14.34 18.13
CA ALA A 90 5.47 14.96 16.93
C ALA A 90 6.33 14.66 15.69
N GLN A 91 7.66 14.67 15.84
CA GLN A 91 8.57 14.31 14.76
C GLN A 91 8.47 12.84 14.35
N ALA A 92 8.33 11.92 15.32
CA ALA A 92 8.12 10.50 15.03
C ALA A 92 6.80 10.28 14.27
N GLN A 93 5.70 10.85 14.76
CA GLN A 93 4.39 10.77 14.10
C GLN A 93 4.40 11.38 12.69
N SER A 94 5.14 12.47 12.49
CA SER A 94 5.28 13.06 11.16
C SER A 94 6.01 12.14 10.17
N LYS A 95 7.00 11.37 10.63
CA LYS A 95 7.69 10.38 9.79
C LYS A 95 6.76 9.23 9.44
N ASP A 96 6.07 8.68 10.42
CA ASP A 96 5.12 7.58 10.22
C ASP A 96 4.00 7.95 9.23
N LEU A 97 3.46 9.17 9.34
CA LEU A 97 2.47 9.69 8.39
C LEU A 97 3.04 9.89 6.97
N GLY A 98 4.32 10.25 6.85
CA GLY A 98 5.01 10.34 5.56
C GLY A 98 5.14 8.97 4.90
N GLU A 99 5.56 7.96 5.65
CA GLU A 99 5.68 6.58 5.17
C GLU A 99 4.33 5.98 4.79
N LEU A 100 3.29 6.21 5.59
CA LEU A 100 1.92 5.78 5.28
C LEU A 100 1.40 6.42 3.99
N ARG A 101 1.63 7.72 3.78
CA ARG A 101 1.25 8.40 2.53
C ARG A 101 2.01 7.85 1.31
N ALA A 102 3.31 7.58 1.46
CA ALA A 102 4.10 6.99 0.39
C ALA A 102 3.57 5.61 -0.01
N LYS A 103 3.26 4.75 0.98
CA LYS A 103 2.63 3.44 0.74
C LYS A 103 1.24 3.55 0.11
N ALA A 104 0.42 4.49 0.57
CA ALA A 104 -0.91 4.71 0.00
C ALA A 104 -0.82 5.09 -1.49
N LYS A 105 0.12 5.98 -1.85
CA LYS A 105 0.36 6.36 -3.24
C LYS A 105 0.83 5.17 -4.10
N GLN A 106 1.73 4.34 -3.57
CA GLN A 106 2.16 3.11 -4.26
C GLN A 106 0.98 2.15 -4.51
N LEU A 107 0.09 1.99 -3.53
CA LEU A 107 -1.10 1.15 -3.70
C LEU A 107 -2.06 1.74 -4.74
N GLU A 108 -2.25 3.06 -4.75
CA GLU A 108 -3.07 3.75 -5.74
C GLU A 108 -2.52 3.58 -7.17
N GLU A 109 -1.19 3.57 -7.33
CA GLU A 109 -0.53 3.29 -8.60
C GLU A 109 -0.65 1.81 -9.04
N LEU A 110 -0.66 0.86 -8.09
CA LEU A 110 -0.75 -0.58 -8.38
C LEU A 110 -2.17 -1.09 -8.65
N LEU A 111 -3.19 -0.43 -8.09
CA LEU A 111 -4.60 -0.78 -8.31
C LEU A 111 -5.00 -0.88 -9.79
N PRO A 112 -4.75 0.13 -10.65
CA PRO A 112 -5.12 0.04 -12.07
C PRO A 112 -4.36 -1.06 -12.81
N GLU A 113 -3.11 -1.35 -12.43
CA GLU A 113 -2.34 -2.43 -13.04
C GLU A 113 -2.91 -3.81 -12.67
N LEU A 114 -3.36 -3.99 -11.41
CA LEU A 114 -4.06 -5.21 -11.01
C LEU A 114 -5.39 -5.39 -11.75
N GLU A 115 -6.16 -4.32 -11.95
CA GLU A 115 -7.39 -4.37 -12.74
C GLU A 115 -7.11 -4.73 -14.20
N ARG A 116 -6.08 -4.12 -14.79
CA ARG A 116 -5.63 -4.44 -16.15
C ARG A 116 -5.23 -5.90 -16.29
N LEU A 117 -4.43 -6.42 -15.37
CA LEU A 117 -3.97 -7.81 -15.39
C LEU A 117 -5.14 -8.80 -15.23
N ARG A 118 -6.10 -8.50 -14.34
CA ARG A 118 -7.33 -9.31 -14.19
C ARG A 118 -8.16 -9.33 -15.47
N ALA A 119 -8.36 -8.16 -16.09
CA ALA A 119 -9.08 -8.06 -17.35
C ALA A 119 -8.37 -8.82 -18.47
N ALA A 120 -7.04 -8.70 -18.57
CA ALA A 120 -6.25 -9.44 -19.55
C ALA A 120 -6.37 -10.95 -19.34
N SER A 121 -6.21 -11.45 -18.11
CA SER A 121 -6.35 -12.88 -17.78
C SER A 121 -7.72 -13.43 -18.17
N ALA A 122 -8.80 -12.72 -17.82
CA ALA A 122 -10.16 -13.12 -18.16
C ALA A 122 -10.40 -13.16 -19.68
N GLN A 123 -9.79 -12.24 -20.44
CA GLN A 123 -9.88 -12.26 -21.90
C GLN A 123 -9.14 -13.43 -22.53
N PHE A 124 -7.98 -13.83 -21.98
CA PHE A 124 -7.24 -14.99 -22.47
C PHE A 124 -8.02 -16.29 -22.21
N GLU A 125 -8.56 -16.46 -21.00
CA GLU A 125 -9.35 -17.64 -20.64
C GLU A 125 -10.59 -17.80 -21.52
N THR A 126 -11.36 -16.72 -21.70
CA THR A 126 -12.58 -16.75 -22.53
C THR A 126 -12.29 -17.03 -24.00
N LYS A 127 -11.28 -16.35 -24.59
CA LYS A 127 -10.93 -16.56 -26.00
C LYS A 127 -10.38 -17.97 -26.28
N ALA A 128 -9.58 -18.51 -25.37
CA ALA A 128 -9.05 -19.88 -25.51
C ALA A 128 -10.18 -20.91 -25.48
N LEU A 129 -11.09 -20.79 -24.52
CA LEU A 129 -12.26 -21.67 -24.41
C LEU A 129 -13.20 -21.54 -25.61
N ASP A 130 -13.46 -20.31 -26.08
CA ASP A 130 -14.31 -20.09 -27.26
C ASP A 130 -13.73 -20.72 -28.53
N ALA A 131 -12.41 -20.65 -28.71
CA ALA A 131 -11.72 -21.29 -29.83
C ALA A 131 -11.84 -22.82 -29.77
N GLU A 132 -11.65 -23.40 -28.59
CA GLU A 132 -11.79 -24.85 -28.38
C GLU A 132 -13.24 -25.32 -28.58
N ILE A 133 -14.22 -24.58 -28.06
CA ILE A 133 -15.64 -24.87 -28.28
C ILE A 133 -16.00 -24.84 -29.76
N ARG A 134 -15.48 -23.89 -30.53
CA ARG A 134 -15.71 -23.83 -31.99
C ARG A 134 -15.14 -25.05 -32.70
N GLN A 135 -13.90 -25.44 -32.38
CA GLN A 135 -13.28 -26.64 -32.96
C GLN A 135 -14.05 -27.91 -32.61
N LEU A 136 -14.52 -28.04 -31.38
CA LEU A 136 -15.33 -29.20 -30.96
C LEU A 136 -16.67 -29.25 -31.68
N ARG A 137 -17.33 -28.11 -31.90
CA ARG A 137 -18.58 -28.03 -32.67
C ARG A 137 -18.37 -28.40 -34.13
N GLU A 138 -17.30 -27.93 -34.75
CA GLU A 138 -16.97 -28.28 -36.13
C GLU A 138 -16.71 -29.78 -36.28
N LYS A 139 -15.94 -30.37 -35.36
CA LYS A 139 -15.73 -31.82 -35.31
C LYS A 139 -17.03 -32.60 -35.08
N ALA A 140 -17.92 -32.10 -34.23
CA ALA A 140 -19.23 -32.72 -33.99
C ALA A 140 -20.06 -32.75 -35.28
N ASN A 141 -20.15 -31.62 -35.98
CA ASN A 141 -20.87 -31.53 -37.26
C ASN A 141 -20.28 -32.47 -38.32
N GLN A 142 -18.95 -32.54 -38.44
CA GLN A 142 -18.28 -33.50 -39.34
C GLN A 142 -18.66 -34.94 -38.99
N TRP A 143 -18.87 -35.22 -37.71
CA TRP A 143 -19.25 -36.56 -37.28
C TRP A 143 -20.71 -36.88 -37.59
N ASP A 144 -21.60 -35.92 -37.45
CA ASP A 144 -22.99 -36.04 -37.88
C ASP A 144 -23.09 -36.30 -39.40
N GLU A 145 -22.32 -35.57 -40.23
CA GLU A 145 -22.24 -35.79 -41.68
C GLU A 145 -21.81 -37.22 -42.02
N VAL A 146 -20.74 -37.72 -41.37
CA VAL A 146 -20.28 -39.11 -41.58
C VAL A 146 -21.33 -40.12 -41.13
N GLN A 147 -22.10 -39.85 -40.07
CA GLN A 147 -23.20 -40.74 -39.66
C GLN A 147 -24.32 -40.77 -40.69
N GLU A 148 -24.66 -39.64 -41.31
CA GLU A 148 -25.66 -39.59 -42.39
C GLU A 148 -25.18 -40.36 -43.62
N GLU A 149 -23.93 -40.19 -44.04
CA GLU A 149 -23.34 -40.96 -45.14
C GLU A 149 -23.33 -42.46 -44.85
N LEU A 150 -22.95 -42.86 -43.64
CA LEU A 150 -22.99 -44.26 -43.22
C LEU A 150 -24.41 -44.82 -43.21
N ALA A 151 -25.41 -44.03 -42.80
CA ALA A 151 -26.81 -44.44 -42.85
C ALA A 151 -27.29 -44.64 -44.30
N ALA A 152 -26.94 -43.72 -45.20
CA ALA A 152 -27.25 -43.83 -46.63
C ALA A 152 -26.59 -45.07 -47.26
N LEU A 153 -25.31 -45.32 -46.97
CA LEU A 153 -24.59 -46.50 -47.44
C LEU A 153 -25.21 -47.80 -46.92
N ARG A 154 -25.64 -47.85 -45.66
CA ARG A 154 -26.34 -49.02 -45.10
C ARG A 154 -27.68 -49.27 -45.77
N ALA A 155 -28.45 -48.22 -46.06
CA ALA A 155 -29.70 -48.34 -46.80
C ALA A 155 -29.46 -48.91 -48.20
N PHE A 156 -28.47 -48.38 -48.92
CA PHE A 156 -28.09 -48.85 -50.25
C PHE A 156 -27.64 -50.32 -50.27
N VAL A 157 -26.84 -50.75 -49.29
CA VAL A 157 -26.46 -52.16 -49.15
C VAL A 157 -27.69 -53.04 -48.92
N GLY A 158 -28.63 -52.60 -48.09
CA GLY A 158 -29.90 -53.31 -47.86
C GLY A 158 -30.74 -53.48 -49.13
N GLU A 159 -30.78 -52.46 -50.00
CA GLU A 159 -31.43 -52.55 -51.32
C GLU A 159 -30.76 -53.61 -52.20
N ILE A 160 -29.41 -53.61 -52.28
CA ILE A 160 -28.67 -54.62 -53.05
C ILE A 160 -28.93 -56.03 -52.53
N GLU A 161 -28.94 -56.21 -51.21
CA GLU A 161 -29.21 -57.51 -50.59
C GLU A 161 -30.65 -58.00 -50.80
N ALA A 162 -31.60 -57.11 -51.08
CA ALA A 162 -33.00 -57.45 -51.37
C ALA A 162 -33.23 -57.89 -52.83
N LEU A 163 -32.42 -57.39 -53.79
CA LEU A 163 -32.55 -57.70 -55.23
C LEU A 163 -32.64 -59.20 -55.55
N PRO A 164 -31.86 -60.11 -54.94
CA PRO A 164 -31.96 -61.55 -55.23
C PRO A 164 -33.32 -62.15 -54.88
N LYS A 165 -33.95 -61.69 -53.78
CA LYS A 165 -35.29 -62.12 -53.38
C LYS A 165 -36.35 -61.58 -54.35
N GLU A 166 -36.27 -60.29 -54.68
CA GLU A 166 -37.20 -59.69 -55.63
C GLU A 166 -37.14 -60.36 -57.00
N LEU A 167 -35.92 -60.62 -57.50
CA LEU A 167 -35.72 -61.33 -58.76
C LEU A 167 -36.29 -62.76 -58.70
N HIS A 168 -36.06 -63.48 -57.60
CA HIS A 168 -36.63 -64.81 -57.38
C HIS A 168 -38.17 -64.77 -57.39
N ASP A 169 -38.78 -63.81 -56.71
CA ASP A 169 -40.23 -63.66 -56.63
C ASP A 169 -40.83 -63.24 -57.98
N GLN A 170 -40.16 -62.38 -58.75
CA GLN A 170 -40.53 -62.02 -60.12
C GLN A 170 -40.48 -63.23 -61.06
N VAL A 171 -39.39 -64.01 -61.03
CA VAL A 171 -39.29 -65.24 -61.85
C VAL A 171 -40.38 -66.23 -61.47
N LYS A 172 -40.65 -66.43 -60.18
CA LYS A 172 -41.72 -67.30 -59.72
C LYS A 172 -43.09 -66.83 -60.20
N ALA A 173 -43.37 -65.53 -60.16
CA ALA A 173 -44.62 -64.97 -60.66
C ALA A 173 -44.79 -65.17 -62.18
N GLU A 174 -43.75 -64.92 -62.97
CA GLU A 174 -43.78 -65.14 -64.43
C GLU A 174 -43.91 -66.63 -64.79
N VAL A 175 -43.31 -67.54 -64.03
CA VAL A 175 -43.50 -69.00 -64.20
C VAL A 175 -44.96 -69.41 -63.96
N GLU A 176 -45.61 -68.91 -62.91
CA GLU A 176 -47.04 -69.20 -62.65
C GLU A 176 -47.96 -68.58 -63.70
N LYS A 177 -47.64 -67.38 -64.19
CA LYS A 177 -48.35 -66.76 -65.32
C LYS A 177 -48.21 -67.57 -66.61
N ALA A 178 -47.02 -68.08 -66.91
CA ALA A 178 -46.79 -68.96 -68.06
C ALA A 178 -47.54 -70.29 -67.92
N ARG A 179 -47.59 -70.87 -66.72
CA ARG A 179 -48.36 -72.10 -66.44
C ARG A 179 -49.86 -71.91 -66.65
N THR A 180 -50.42 -70.82 -66.14
CA THR A 180 -51.85 -70.52 -66.28
C THR A 180 -52.23 -70.20 -67.73
N ALA A 181 -51.36 -69.51 -68.48
CA ALA A 181 -51.56 -69.29 -69.92
C ALA A 181 -51.53 -70.61 -70.71
N ALA A 182 -50.56 -71.49 -70.44
CA ALA A 182 -50.47 -72.80 -71.08
C ALA A 182 -51.66 -73.73 -70.77
N ALA A 183 -52.23 -73.64 -69.55
CA ALA A 183 -53.42 -74.39 -69.16
C ALA A 183 -54.72 -73.88 -69.83
N GLY A 184 -54.74 -72.61 -70.25
CA GLY A 184 -55.85 -72.01 -71.00
C GLY A 184 -55.92 -72.45 -72.47
N ASP A 185 -54.76 -72.69 -73.10
CA ASP A 185 -54.67 -73.11 -74.51
C ASP A 185 -55.01 -74.59 -74.73
N GLN A 186 -54.91 -75.46 -73.71
CA GLN A 186 -55.30 -76.87 -73.81
C GLN A 186 -56.82 -77.12 -73.72
N LYS A 187 -57.63 -76.08 -73.53
CA LYS A 187 -59.10 -76.16 -73.39
C LYS A 187 -59.90 -75.56 -74.57
N LYS A 188 -59.24 -75.23 -75.69
CA LYS A 188 -59.86 -74.81 -76.95
C LYS A 188 -59.65 -75.87 -78.02
#